data_AF-A0A7I0EWN9-F1
#
_entry.id   AF-A0A7I0EWN9-F1
#
_cell.length_a   1.000
_cell.length_b   1.000
_cell.length_c   1.000
_cell.angle_alpha   90.00
_cell.angle_beta   90.00
_cell.angle_gamma   90.00
#
_symmetry.space_group_name_H-M   'P 1'
#
loop_
_entity.id
_entity.type
_entity.pdbx_description
1 polymer ?
#
loop_
_entity_poly.entity_id
_entity_poly.type
_entity_poly.pdbx_seq_one_letter_code
_entity_poly.pdbx_strand_id
1 'polypeptide(L)'
;MSSVAEKLAKKSSRKPAATKQVRLKLVYVDFWSAVKLSFLIALCLGIVTIVATFLIFTILNGTGIFGKIDDLYTDIAGASSDLASILSIGNVMGFAFVVAILNTVVITALGAVYAVLYNLSVKITGGLLVGFTNN
;
A
#
# COMPACT_ATOMS: atom_id res chain seq x y z
N MET A 1 -54.91 -38.13 2.43
CA MET A 1 -54.61 -36.94 1.61
C MET A 1 -53.62 -36.08 2.40
N SER A 2 -52.32 -36.18 2.13
CA SER A 2 -51.31 -35.39 2.89
C SER A 2 -51.56 -33.91 2.61
N SER A 3 -51.80 -33.18 3.70
CA SER A 3 -52.21 -31.77 3.67
C SER A 3 -51.17 -30.93 2.92
N VAL A 4 -51.65 -29.98 2.13
CA VAL A 4 -50.84 -28.98 1.43
C VAL A 4 -49.90 -28.24 2.42
N ALA A 5 -50.29 -28.18 3.70
CA ALA A 5 -49.50 -27.69 4.82
C ALA A 5 -48.18 -28.46 5.02
N GLU A 6 -48.17 -29.77 4.80
CA GLU A 6 -46.99 -30.63 4.95
C GLU A 6 -46.00 -30.43 3.80
N LYS A 7 -46.51 -30.19 2.59
CA LYS A 7 -45.68 -29.82 1.41
C LYS A 7 -45.09 -28.40 1.54
N LEU A 8 -45.77 -27.49 2.22
CA LEU A 8 -45.29 -26.13 2.48
C LEU A 8 -44.27 -26.10 3.64
N ALA A 9 -44.47 -26.90 4.69
CA ALA A 9 -43.51 -27.04 5.80
C ALA A 9 -42.17 -27.62 5.34
N LYS A 10 -42.18 -28.59 4.41
CA LYS A 10 -40.96 -29.16 3.83
C LYS A 10 -40.20 -28.21 2.89
N LYS A 11 -40.82 -27.10 2.46
CA LYS A 11 -40.18 -26.07 1.60
C LYS A 11 -39.52 -24.94 2.41
N SER A 12 -39.84 -24.82 3.70
CA SER A 12 -39.30 -23.79 4.58
C SER A 12 -37.91 -24.12 5.15
N SER A 13 -37.50 -25.39 5.13
CA SER A 13 -36.14 -25.81 5.51
C SER A 13 -35.15 -25.73 4.34
N ARG A 14 -35.13 -24.62 3.60
CA ARG A 14 -33.99 -24.33 2.73
C ARG A 14 -32.82 -23.95 3.63
N LYS A 15 -32.04 -24.94 4.05
CA LYS A 15 -30.73 -24.74 4.71
C LYS A 15 -30.02 -23.58 4.00
N PRO A 16 -29.40 -22.63 4.72
CA PRO A 16 -28.57 -21.61 4.10
C PRO A 16 -27.60 -22.35 3.16
N ALA A 17 -27.53 -21.90 1.91
CA ALA A 17 -26.71 -22.54 0.90
C ALA A 17 -25.31 -22.72 1.49
N ALA A 18 -24.89 -23.97 1.70
CA ALA A 18 -23.55 -24.24 2.22
C ALA A 18 -22.56 -23.52 1.30
N THR A 19 -21.77 -22.61 1.84
CA THR A 19 -20.84 -21.78 1.10
C THR A 19 -19.86 -22.69 0.36
N LYS A 20 -20.09 -22.87 -0.95
CA LYS A 20 -19.32 -23.81 -1.75
C LYS A 20 -17.95 -23.18 -1.99
N GLN A 21 -16.95 -23.67 -1.27
CA GLN A 21 -15.57 -23.28 -1.52
C GLN A 21 -15.14 -23.81 -2.90
N VAL A 22 -14.77 -22.90 -3.79
CA VAL A 22 -14.25 -23.26 -5.12
C VAL A 22 -12.79 -22.86 -5.18
N ARG A 23 -11.93 -23.84 -5.52
CA ARG A 23 -10.51 -23.60 -5.77
C ARG A 23 -10.32 -23.34 -7.25
N LEU A 24 -9.84 -22.16 -7.61
CA LEU A 24 -9.54 -21.77 -8.99
C LEU A 24 -8.04 -21.46 -9.10
N LYS A 25 -7.50 -21.47 -10.31
CA LYS A 25 -6.14 -21.00 -10.56
C LYS A 25 -6.21 -19.57 -11.09
N LEU A 26 -5.42 -18.68 -10.51
CA LEU A 26 -5.17 -17.35 -11.03
C LEU A 26 -4.17 -17.50 -12.17
N VAL A 27 -4.66 -17.33 -13.39
CA VAL A 27 -3.91 -17.56 -14.64
C VAL A 27 -3.53 -16.24 -15.32
N TYR A 28 -4.22 -15.16 -14.99
CA TYR A 28 -4.01 -13.87 -15.63
C TYR A 28 -4.29 -12.73 -14.66
N VAL A 29 -3.42 -11.73 -14.67
CA VAL A 29 -3.60 -10.44 -14.00
C VAL A 29 -3.73 -9.37 -15.08
N ASP A 30 -4.84 -8.63 -15.04
CA ASP A 30 -5.06 -7.54 -15.97
C ASP A 30 -4.18 -6.33 -15.64
N PHE A 31 -3.56 -5.75 -16.67
CA PHE A 31 -2.67 -4.59 -16.55
C PHE A 31 -3.36 -3.41 -15.87
N TRP A 32 -4.60 -3.10 -16.25
CA TRP A 32 -5.31 -1.95 -15.72
C TRP A 32 -5.77 -2.21 -14.27
N SER A 33 -6.10 -3.46 -13.93
CA SER A 33 -6.36 -3.81 -12.54
C SER A 33 -5.12 -3.58 -11.65
N ALA A 34 -3.96 -4.04 -12.10
CA ALA A 34 -2.71 -3.90 -11.35
C ALA A 34 -2.28 -2.44 -11.18
N VAL A 35 -2.42 -1.60 -12.20
CA VAL A 35 -2.11 -0.16 -12.11
C VAL A 35 -3.04 0.54 -11.12
N LYS A 36 -4.35 0.27 -11.13
CA LYS A 36 -5.29 0.88 -10.15
C LYS A 36 -4.97 0.47 -8.72
N LEU A 37 -4.72 -0.82 -8.50
CA LEU A 37 -4.44 -1.36 -7.17
C LEU A 37 -3.10 -0.82 -6.65
N SER A 38 -2.06 -0.88 -7.48
CA SER A 38 -0.74 -0.35 -7.10
C SER A 38 -0.76 1.15 -6.87
N PHE A 39 -1.53 1.93 -7.64
CA PHE A 39 -1.72 3.36 -7.38
C PHE A 39 -2.33 3.63 -5.99
N LEU A 40 -3.36 2.88 -5.58
CA LEU A 40 -3.97 3.04 -4.26
C LEU A 40 -2.99 2.67 -3.12
N ILE A 41 -2.24 1.57 -3.28
CA ILE A 41 -1.19 1.20 -2.31
C ILE A 41 -0.11 2.27 -2.25
N ALA A 42 0.35 2.74 -3.40
CA ALA A 42 1.40 3.74 -3.53
C ALA A 42 0.99 5.09 -2.93
N LEU A 43 -0.29 5.46 -3.05
CA LEU A 43 -0.85 6.65 -2.40
C LEU A 43 -0.89 6.49 -0.87
N CYS A 44 -1.32 5.32 -0.37
CA CYS A 44 -1.31 5.01 1.05
C CYS A 44 0.10 5.09 1.63
N LEU A 45 1.08 4.45 0.96
CA LEU A 45 2.49 4.52 1.34
C LEU A 45 3.06 5.94 1.27
N GLY A 46 2.64 6.74 0.28
CA GLY A 46 3.03 8.15 0.18
C GLY A 46 2.58 8.96 1.40
N ILE A 47 1.32 8.82 1.80
CA ILE A 47 0.78 9.48 3.01
C ILE A 47 1.51 9.00 4.26
N VAL A 48 1.71 7.69 4.42
CA VAL A 48 2.46 7.12 5.55
C VAL A 48 3.88 7.69 5.61
N THR A 49 4.55 7.86 4.48
CA THR A 49 5.91 8.42 4.41
C THR A 49 5.95 9.88 4.88
N ILE A 50 4.97 10.70 4.49
CA ILE A 50 4.86 12.09 4.94
C ILE A 50 4.63 12.14 6.46
N VAL A 51 3.68 11.35 6.98
CA VAL A 51 3.39 11.29 8.42
C VAL A 51 4.59 10.77 9.21
N ALA A 52 5.26 9.73 8.72
CA ALA A 52 6.47 9.19 9.34
C ALA A 52 7.59 10.23 9.38
N THR A 53 7.81 10.96 8.29
CA THR A 53 8.82 12.03 8.24
C THR A 53 8.51 13.14 9.22
N PHE A 54 7.24 13.54 9.33
CA PHE A 54 6.79 14.53 10.30
C PHE A 54 7.03 14.10 11.76
N LEU A 55 6.69 12.85 12.09
CA LEU A 55 6.91 12.30 13.44
C LEU A 55 8.39 12.21 13.77
N ILE A 56 9.21 11.69 12.84
CA ILE A 56 10.67 11.62 13.01
C ILE A 56 11.24 13.03 13.23
N PHE A 57 10.86 14.00 12.41
CA PHE A 57 11.34 15.37 12.55
C PHE A 57 10.97 15.97 13.91
N THR A 58 9.74 15.75 14.37
CA THR A 58 9.26 16.26 15.67
C THR A 58 10.09 15.69 16.83
N ILE A 59 10.39 14.38 16.79
CA ILE A 59 11.20 13.72 17.81
C ILE A 59 12.65 14.24 17.79
N LEU A 60 13.23 14.38 16.60
CA LEU A 60 14.59 14.91 16.42
C LEU A 60 14.70 16.36 16.91
N ASN A 61 13.68 17.17 16.65
CA ASN A 61 13.63 18.55 17.11
C ASN A 61 13.50 18.62 18.64
N GLY A 62 12.61 17.82 19.24
CA GLY A 62 12.45 17.74 20.70
C GLY A 62 13.71 17.27 21.44
N THR A 63 14.56 16.48 20.78
CA THR A 63 15.84 16.00 21.36
C THR A 63 16.97 17.02 21.21
N GLY A 64 16.76 18.12 20.48
CA GLY A 64 17.79 19.14 20.23
C GLY A 64 18.93 18.67 19.32
N ILE A 65 18.72 17.61 18.53
CA ILE A 65 19.74 17.03 17.65
C ILE A 65 20.17 18.04 16.59
N PHE A 66 19.24 18.84 16.08
CA PHE A 66 19.53 19.87 15.08
C PHE A 66 20.52 20.92 15.58
N GLY A 67 20.45 21.32 16.86
CA GLY A 67 21.41 22.26 17.45
C GLY A 67 22.82 21.67 17.51
N LYS A 68 22.96 20.41 17.94
CA LYS A 68 24.27 19.72 17.99
C LYS A 68 24.91 19.56 16.61
N ILE A 69 24.09 19.38 15.58
CA ILE A 69 24.56 19.30 14.19
C ILE A 69 25.06 20.67 13.73
N ASP A 70 24.37 21.76 14.09
CA ASP A 70 24.76 23.13 13.74
C ASP A 70 26.07 23.55 14.43
N ASP A 71 26.25 23.18 15.70
CA ASP A 71 27.49 23.39 16.46
C ASP A 71 28.67 22.67 15.80
N LEU A 72 28.52 21.37 15.52
CA LEU A 72 29.56 20.57 14.83
C LEU A 72 29.87 21.10 13.43
N TYR A 73 28.84 21.56 12.72
CA TYR A 73 29.01 22.12 11.39
C TYR A 73 29.76 23.45 11.44
N THR A 74 29.47 24.29 12.41
CA THR A 74 30.18 25.56 12.64
C THR A 74 31.65 25.35 12.98
N ASP A 75 31.95 24.34 13.81
CA ASP A 75 33.32 23.98 14.19
C ASP A 75 34.17 23.47 13.02
N ILE A 76 33.55 22.78 12.05
CA ILE A 76 34.26 22.18 10.91
C ILE A 76 34.31 23.12 9.69
N ALA A 77 33.21 23.81 9.38
CA ALA A 77 33.04 24.54 8.12
C ALA A 77 33.29 26.05 8.24
N GLY A 78 33.38 26.62 9.45
CA GLY A 78 33.66 28.04 9.65
C GLY A 78 32.50 28.95 9.21
N ALA A 79 31.50 29.10 10.09
CA ALA A 79 30.56 30.22 10.17
C ALA A 79 29.94 30.80 8.88
N SER A 80 29.59 29.98 7.87
CA SER A 80 28.97 30.53 6.65
C SER A 80 27.89 29.66 6.00
N SER A 81 27.19 28.82 6.75
CA SER A 81 26.07 28.07 6.16
C SER A 81 24.90 27.99 7.12
N ASP A 82 23.76 28.45 6.61
CA ASP A 82 22.47 28.50 7.27
C ASP A 82 21.84 27.10 7.28
N LEU A 83 22.52 26.15 7.92
CA LEU A 83 22.10 24.74 7.94
C LEU A 83 20.77 24.58 8.68
N ALA A 84 20.53 25.44 9.67
CA ALA A 84 19.25 25.58 10.35
C ALA A 84 18.10 25.94 9.40
N SER A 85 18.30 26.80 8.39
CA SER A 85 17.23 27.12 7.43
C SER A 85 16.98 25.97 6.45
N ILE A 86 18.02 25.25 6.03
CA ILE A 86 17.89 24.05 5.18
C ILE A 86 17.12 22.95 5.91
N LEU A 87 17.42 22.73 7.19
CA LEU A 87 16.76 21.73 8.05
C LEU A 87 15.45 22.24 8.68
N SER A 88 14.90 23.36 8.20
CA SER A 88 13.60 23.83 8.66
C SER A 88 12.49 22.82 8.36
N ILE A 89 11.47 22.80 9.22
CA ILE A 89 10.29 21.93 9.06
C ILE A 89 9.65 22.07 7.67
N GLY A 90 9.59 23.30 7.14
CA GLY A 90 9.00 23.58 5.84
C GLY A 90 9.76 22.90 4.71
N ASN A 91 11.09 22.96 4.72
CA ASN A 91 11.94 22.34 3.71
C ASN A 91 11.92 20.81 3.80
N VAL A 92 11.99 20.25 5.02
CA VAL A 92 11.93 18.80 5.23
C VAL A 92 10.58 18.23 4.80
N MET A 93 9.48 18.91 5.16
CA MET A 93 8.13 18.49 4.75
C MET A 93 7.91 18.66 3.25
N GLY A 94 8.42 19.73 2.64
CA GLY A 94 8.39 19.93 1.19
C GLY A 94 9.14 18.83 0.44
N PHE A 95 10.34 18.48 0.92
CA PHE A 95 11.12 17.38 0.36
C PHE A 95 10.40 16.04 0.51
N ALA A 96 9.85 15.76 1.69
CA ALA A 96 9.07 14.55 1.95
C ALA A 96 7.87 14.42 1.02
N PHE A 97 7.19 15.54 0.72
CA PHE A 97 6.06 15.57 -0.21
C PHE A 97 6.48 15.23 -1.65
N VAL A 98 7.58 15.83 -2.13
CA VAL A 98 8.12 15.52 -3.46
C VAL A 98 8.54 14.05 -3.55
N VAL A 99 9.25 13.55 -2.54
CA VAL A 99 9.66 12.13 -2.46
C VAL A 99 8.45 11.20 -2.44
N ALA A 100 7.40 11.55 -1.68
CA ALA A 100 6.18 10.76 -1.63
C ALA A 100 5.53 10.65 -3.01
N ILE A 101 5.39 11.77 -3.74
CA ILE A 101 4.84 11.77 -5.10
C ILE A 101 5.69 10.92 -6.05
N LEU A 102 7.01 11.11 -6.05
CA LEU A 102 7.91 10.33 -6.90
C LEU A 102 7.79 8.84 -6.61
N ASN A 103 7.80 8.46 -5.33
CA ASN A 103 7.63 7.07 -4.93
C ASN A 103 6.26 6.52 -5.33
N THR A 104 5.21 7.35 -5.26
CA THR A 104 3.87 6.94 -5.70
C THR A 104 3.87 6.58 -7.19
N VAL A 105 4.52 7.39 -8.02
CA VAL A 105 4.64 7.12 -9.46
C VAL A 105 5.47 5.86 -9.72
N VAL A 106 6.61 5.70 -9.03
CA VAL A 106 7.49 4.53 -9.18
C VAL A 106 6.77 3.23 -8.81
N ILE A 107 6.09 3.18 -7.66
CA ILE A 107 5.37 1.97 -7.23
C ILE A 107 4.21 1.63 -8.18
N THR A 108 3.52 2.65 -8.70
CA THR A 108 2.45 2.44 -9.70
C THR A 108 3.01 1.82 -10.98
N ALA A 109 4.15 2.33 -11.47
CA ALA A 109 4.83 1.77 -12.64
C ALA A 109 5.31 0.34 -12.38
N LEU A 110 5.85 0.06 -11.18
CA LEU A 110 6.22 -1.29 -10.78
C LEU A 110 5.03 -2.24 -10.76
N GLY A 111 3.85 -1.80 -10.31
CA GLY A 111 2.63 -2.61 -10.34
C GLY A 111 2.25 -3.08 -11.75
N ALA A 112 2.40 -2.21 -12.74
CA ALA A 112 2.24 -2.56 -14.15
C ALA A 112 3.25 -3.64 -14.60
N VAL A 113 4.53 -3.46 -14.24
CA VAL A 113 5.59 -4.44 -14.55
C VAL A 113 5.32 -5.78 -13.89
N TYR A 114 4.88 -5.79 -12.62
CA TYR A 114 4.53 -7.01 -11.89
C TYR A 114 3.40 -7.80 -12.58
N ALA A 115 2.39 -7.13 -13.14
CA ALA A 115 1.33 -7.81 -13.89
C ALA A 115 1.87 -8.55 -15.12
N VAL A 116 2.74 -7.88 -15.88
CA VAL A 116 3.38 -8.47 -17.06
C VAL A 116 4.26 -9.66 -16.68
N LEU A 117 5.09 -9.50 -15.65
CA LEU A 117 5.97 -10.57 -15.15
C LEU A 117 5.18 -11.76 -14.61
N TYR A 118 4.06 -11.50 -13.92
CA TYR A 118 3.17 -12.55 -13.45
C TYR A 118 2.58 -13.34 -14.63
N ASN A 119 2.03 -12.64 -15.62
CA ASN A 119 1.43 -13.27 -16.80
C ASN A 119 2.45 -14.12 -17.58
N LEU A 120 3.73 -13.70 -17.62
CA LEU A 120 4.80 -14.50 -18.20
C LEU A 120 5.13 -15.74 -17.34
N SER A 121 5.23 -15.56 -16.02
CA SER A 121 5.57 -16.64 -15.07
C SER A 121 4.51 -17.74 -15.01
N VAL A 122 3.23 -17.40 -15.20
CA VAL A 122 2.13 -18.36 -15.25
C VAL A 122 2.26 -19.35 -16.41
N LYS A 123 2.84 -18.93 -17.55
CA LYS A 123 3.03 -19.84 -18.70
C LYS A 123 3.88 -21.06 -18.36
N ILE A 124 4.74 -20.93 -17.35
CA ILE A 124 5.65 -21.98 -16.88
C ILE A 124 5.06 -22.71 -15.67
N THR A 125 4.51 -21.97 -14.71
CA THR A 125 4.04 -22.52 -13.42
C THR A 125 2.61 -23.05 -13.44
N GLY A 126 1.81 -22.69 -14.45
CA GLY A 126 0.40 -23.10 -14.56
C GLY A 126 -0.56 -22.35 -13.64
N GLY A 127 -0.13 -21.25 -13.02
CA GLY A 127 -0.98 -20.33 -12.24
C GLY A 127 -0.96 -20.55 -10.73
N LEU A 128 -1.43 -19.55 -9.98
CA LEU A 128 -1.49 -19.61 -8.50
C LEU A 128 -2.85 -20.13 -8.04
N LEU A 129 -2.89 -21.14 -7.17
CA LEU A 129 -4.15 -21.71 -6.67
C LEU A 129 -4.77 -20.77 -5.63
N VAL A 130 -5.95 -20.23 -5.94
CA VAL A 130 -6.73 -19.31 -5.12
C VAL A 130 -8.06 -19.94 -4.69
N GLY A 131 -8.47 -19.70 -3.45
CA GLY A 131 -9.76 -20.15 -2.91
C GLY A 131 -10.79 -19.03 -2.93
N PHE A 132 -11.92 -19.25 -3.58
CA PHE A 132 -13.06 -18.34 -3.53
C PHE A 132 -14.22 -18.99 -2.76
N THR A 133 -14.97 -18.17 -2.02
CA THR A 133 -16.21 -18.56 -1.36
C THR A 133 -17.36 -17.76 -1.96
N ASN A 134 -18.47 -18.42 -2.30
CA ASN A 134 -19.69 -17.75 -2.73
C ASN A 134 -20.59 -17.53 -1.50
N ASN A 135 -21.09 -16.31 -1.31
CA ASN A 135 -22.06 -15.95 -0.27
C ASN A 135 -23.45 -15.84 -0.90
#